data_AF-A0A069IJZ9-F1
#
_entry.id   AF-A0A069IJZ9-F1
#
_cell.length_a   1.000
_cell.length_b   1.000
_cell.length_c   1.000
_cell.angle_alpha   90.00
_cell.angle_beta   90.00
_cell.angle_gamma   90.00
#
_symmetry.space_group_name_H-M   'P 1'
#
loop_
_entity.id
_entity.type
_entity.pdbx_description
1 polymer ?
#
loop_
_entity_poly.entity_id
_entity_poly.type
_entity_poly.pdbx_seq_one_letter_code
_entity_poly.pdbx_strand_id
1 'polypeptide(L)' 'MALEHQANISDPDGFYEELIGCQRDLSEENALLFQARLLLVMANHIGDRKILTEAMVVARRGLPQR' A
#
# COMPACT_ATOMS: atom_id res chain seq x y z
N MET A 1 -12.26 12.92 0.93
CA MET A 1 -11.05 13.18 1.76
C MET A 1 -9.92 13.61 0.84
N ALA A 2 -8.88 14.27 1.36
CA ALA A 2 -7.66 14.53 0.59
C ALA A 2 -6.70 13.35 0.73
N LEU A 3 -5.77 13.19 -0.23
CA LEU A 3 -4.66 12.25 -0.07
C LEU A 3 -3.66 12.81 0.94
N GLU A 4 -3.34 12.02 1.97
CA GLU A 4 -2.32 12.39 2.96
C GLU A 4 -0.93 11.99 2.47
N HIS A 5 0.00 12.95 2.42
CA HIS A 5 1.38 12.75 1.97
C HIS A 5 2.38 12.61 3.13
N GLN A 6 1.90 12.75 4.36
CA GLN A 6 2.71 12.65 5.58
C GLN A 6 2.35 11.37 6.33
N ALA A 7 3.24 10.94 7.24
CA ALA A 7 2.97 9.81 8.11
C ALA A 7 1.69 10.06 8.91
N ASN A 8 0.63 9.32 8.61
CA ASN A 8 -0.68 9.43 9.24
C ASN A 8 -1.02 8.20 10.12
N ILE A 9 -0.05 7.29 10.28
CA ILE A 9 -0.16 6.11 11.15
C ILE A 9 0.56 6.45 12.45
N SER A 10 -0.10 6.24 13.59
CA SER A 10 0.45 6.58 14.92
C SER A 10 1.65 5.72 15.31
N ASP A 11 1.70 4.47 14.85
CA ASP A 11 2.83 3.55 15.03
C ASP A 11 3.24 2.96 13.67
N PRO A 12 4.07 3.69 12.89
CA PRO A 12 4.53 3.21 11.59
C PRO A 12 5.35 1.92 11.70
N ASP A 13 6.20 1.82 12.72
CA ASP A 13 7.13 0.70 12.89
C ASP A 13 6.38 -0.59 13.24
N GLY A 14 5.42 -0.53 14.17
CA GLY A 14 4.56 -1.66 14.51
C GLY A 14 3.73 -2.14 13.32
N PHE A 15 3.16 -1.21 12.55
CA PHE A 15 2.44 -1.58 11.31
C PHE A 15 3.36 -2.27 10.29
N TYR A 16 4.60 -1.79 10.13
CA TYR A 16 5.57 -2.43 9.25
C TYR A 16 5.96 -3.83 9.73
N GLU A 17 6.13 -4.03 11.04
CA GLU A 17 6.41 -5.35 11.61
C GLU A 17 5.26 -6.34 11.34
N GLU A 18 4.00 -5.92 11.56
CA GLU A 18 2.82 -6.72 11.24
C GLU A 18 2.74 -7.08 9.74
N LEU A 19 3.00 -6.11 8.87
CA LEU A 19 2.97 -6.31 7.42
C LEU A 19 4.01 -7.31 6.93
N ILE A 20 5.23 -7.25 7.50
CA ILE A 20 6.30 -8.20 7.20
C ILE A 20 5.97 -9.56 7.79
N GLY A 21 5.45 -9.61 9.02
CA GLY A 21 5.01 -10.83 9.70
C GLY A 21 4.00 -11.61 8.85
N CYS A 22 3.03 -10.92 8.26
CA CYS A 22 2.02 -11.52 7.37
C CYS A 22 2.58 -12.23 6.13
N GLN A 23 3.79 -11.87 5.70
CA GLN A 23 4.41 -12.38 4.48
C GLN A 23 5.59 -13.32 4.74
N ARG A 24 6.01 -13.47 6.01
CA ARG A 24 7.25 -14.17 6.39
C ARG A 24 7.33 -15.61 5.88
N ASP A 25 6.20 -16.31 5.86
CA ASP A 25 6.12 -17.72 5.47
C ASP A 25 5.60 -17.91 4.04
N LEU A 26 5.45 -16.82 3.28
CA LEU A 26 4.96 -16.86 1.90
C LEU A 26 6.13 -16.96 0.91
N SER A 27 5.90 -17.66 -0.19
CA SER A 27 6.76 -17.53 -1.37
C SER A 27 6.67 -16.10 -1.93
N GLU A 28 7.66 -15.70 -2.73
CA GLU A 28 7.68 -14.38 -3.37
C GLU A 28 6.39 -14.10 -4.18
N GLU A 29 5.94 -15.09 -4.95
CA GLU A 29 4.68 -14.99 -5.71
C GLU A 29 3.46 -14.80 -4.80
N ASN A 30 3.39 -15.56 -3.70
CA ASN A 30 2.30 -15.44 -2.75
C ASN A 30 2.36 -14.11 -1.97
N ALA A 31 3.54 -13.60 -1.67
CA ALA A 31 3.72 -12.28 -1.05
C ALA A 31 3.24 -11.16 -2.00
N LEU A 32 3.55 -11.23 -3.30
CA LEU A 32 3.02 -10.31 -4.30
C LEU A 32 1.49 -10.41 -4.41
N LEU A 33 0.93 -11.62 -4.40
CA LEU A 33 -0.52 -11.82 -4.41
C LEU A 33 -1.18 -11.25 -3.14
N PHE A 34 -0.57 -11.44 -1.97
CA PHE A 34 -1.00 -10.84 -0.71
C PHE A 34 -1.03 -9.31 -0.80
N GLN A 35 0.05 -8.69 -1.28
CA GLN A 35 0.14 -7.24 -1.44
C GLN A 35 -0.94 -6.70 -2.40
N ALA A 36 -1.18 -7.38 -3.53
CA ALA A 36 -2.21 -6.99 -4.48
C ALA A 36 -3.63 -7.08 -3.87
N ARG A 37 -3.91 -8.13 -3.09
CA ARG A 37 -5.19 -8.28 -2.37
C ARG A 37 -5.36 -7.21 -1.31
N LEU A 38 -4.32 -6.95 -0.51
CA LEU A 38 -4.34 -5.90 0.52
C LEU A 38 -4.59 -4.53 -0.12
N LEU A 39 -3.89 -4.20 -1.21
CA LEU A 39 -4.10 -2.97 -1.96
C LEU A 39 -5.56 -2.84 -2.45
N LEU A 40 -6.16 -3.91 -2.96
CA LEU A 40 -7.55 -3.91 -3.41
C LEU A 40 -8.53 -3.68 -2.24
N VAL A 41 -8.30 -4.32 -1.09
CA VAL A 41 -9.12 -4.12 0.11
C VAL A 41 -9.04 -2.67 0.57
N MET A 42 -7.83 -2.09 0.64
CA MET A 42 -7.65 -0.68 0.99
C MET A 42 -8.28 0.25 -0.04
N ALA A 43 -8.19 -0.06 -1.33
CA ALA A 43 -8.82 0.74 -2.38
C ALA A 43 -10.35 0.74 -2.25
N ASN A 44 -10.94 -0.41 -1.92
CA ASN A 44 -12.38 -0.52 -1.65
C ASN A 44 -12.78 0.26 -0.39
N HIS A 45 -11.95 0.24 0.65
CA HIS A 45 -12.20 1.01 1.87
C HIS A 45 -12.14 2.53 1.62
N ILE A 46 -11.19 3.00 0.80
CA ILE A 46 -11.07 4.42 0.41
C ILE A 46 -12.26 4.85 -0.45
N GLY A 47 -12.67 4.03 -1.43
CA GLY A 47 -13.86 4.24 -2.27
C GLY A 47 -13.81 5.44 -3.24
N ASP A 48 -12.88 6.39 -3.07
CA ASP A 48 -12.75 7.59 -3.89
C ASP A 48 -11.73 7.40 -5.03
N ARG A 49 -12.25 7.35 -6.27
CA ARG A 49 -11.43 7.18 -7.48
C ARG A 49 -10.39 8.28 -7.68
N LYS A 50 -10.65 9.52 -7.24
CA LYS A 50 -9.69 10.63 -7.39
C LYS A 50 -8.49 10.42 -6.47
N ILE A 51 -8.74 10.08 -5.21
CA ILE A 51 -7.69 9.75 -4.22
C ILE A 51 -6.83 8.58 -4.73
N LEU A 52 -7.46 7.52 -5.24
CA LEU A 52 -6.73 6.36 -5.76
C LEU A 52 -5.87 6.70 -6.98
N THR A 53 -6.37 7.57 -7.87
CA THR A 53 -5.61 8.03 -9.03
C THR A 53 -4.40 8.85 -8.61
N GLU A 54 -4.58 9.75 -7.66
CA GLU A 54 -3.50 10.55 -7.11
C GLU A 54 -2.44 9.70 -6.40
N ALA A 55 -2.88 8.71 -5.60
CA ALA A 55 -1.99 7.77 -4.94
C ALA A 55 -1.11 6.98 -5.93
N MET A 56 -1.69 6.52 -7.05
CA MET A 56 -0.92 5.85 -8.11
C MET A 56 0.12 6.77 -8.77
N VAL A 57 -0.22 8.05 -8.97
CA VAL A 57 0.74 9.05 -9.50
C VAL A 57 1.89 9.24 -8.51
N VAL A 58 1.59 9.38 -7.22
CA VAL A 58 2.61 9.53 -6.17
C VAL A 58 3.51 8.30 -6.09
N ALA A 59 2.93 7.10 -6.05
CA ALA A 59 3.67 5.85 -5.97
C ALA A 59 4.62 5.61 -7.17
N ARG A 60 4.31 6.19 -8.34
CA ARG A 60 5.20 6.13 -9.52
C ARG A 60 6.34 7.15 -9.48
N ARG A 61 6.26 8.22 -8.68
CA ARG A 61 7.32 9.24 -8.63
C ARG A 61 8.60 8.62 -8.08
N GLY A 62 9.71 8.80 -8.80
CA GLY A 62 11.03 8.30 -8.38
C GLY A 62 11.34 6.86 -8.80
N LEU A 63 10.37 6.12 -9.35
CA LEU A 63 10.65 4.83 -9.96
C LEU A 63 11.24 5.02 -11.37
N PRO A 64 12.23 4.20 -11.77
CA PRO A 64 12.75 4.23 -13.12
C PRO A 64 11.64 3.91 -14.14
N GLN A 65 11.55 4.71 -15.19
CA GLN A 65 10.68 4.38 -16.32
C GLN A 65 11.36 3.26 -17.12
N ARG A 66 10.63 2.18 -17.38
CA ARG A 66 11.05 1.14 -18.32
C ARG A 66 11.00 1.66 -19.75
#